data_AF-A0A158EVA3-F1
#
_entry.id   AF-A0A158EVA3-F1
#
_cell.length_a   1.000
_cell.length_b   1.000
_cell.length_c   1.000
_cell.angle_alpha   90.00
_cell.angle_beta   90.00
_cell.angle_gamma   90.00
#
_symmetry.space_group_name_H-M   'P 1'
#
loop_
_entity.id
_entity.type
_entity.pdbx_description
1 polymer ?
#
loop_
_entity_poly.entity_id
_entity_poly.type
_entity_poly.pdbx_seq_one_letter_code
_entity_poly.pdbx_strand_id
1 'polypeptide(L)'
;MTRLNVAAMQWNSLDHIADVAPIGDGDAQCLEEIRQVLLKHGQTARFGVSLLHSHFELGADEVLLEETNAETREQWVRPVSRKYLLENGITAQTTVVSFDERGMNRLCGCNPRSSGHFHL
;
A
#
# COMPACT_ATOMS: atom_id res chain seq x y z
N MET A 1 -2.62 -19.59 16.79
CA MET A 1 -2.23 -18.19 16.55
C MET A 1 -1.53 -18.12 15.22
N THR A 2 -2.15 -17.56 14.19
CA THR A 2 -1.50 -17.36 12.89
C THR A 2 -0.60 -16.14 13.01
N ARG A 3 0.70 -16.31 12.81
CA ARG A 3 1.67 -15.21 12.82
C ARG A 3 1.63 -14.53 11.46
N LEU A 4 1.53 -13.20 11.44
CA LEU A 4 1.61 -12.41 10.22
C LEU A 4 3.02 -12.61 9.62
N ASN A 5 3.11 -13.30 8.49
CA ASN A 5 4.34 -13.38 7.71
C ASN A 5 4.33 -12.20 6.72
N VAL A 6 5.31 -11.31 6.87
CA VAL A 6 5.41 -10.08 6.07
C VAL A 6 6.68 -10.16 5.26
N ALA A 7 6.56 -10.41 3.95
CA ALA A 7 7.72 -10.42 3.06
C ALA A 7 8.10 -8.99 2.62
N ALA A 8 9.26 -8.87 1.99
CA ALA A 8 9.76 -7.62 1.41
C ALA A 8 8.82 -7.11 0.29
N MET A 9 8.90 -5.80 -0.01
CA MET A 9 8.02 -5.15 -0.98
C MET A 9 8.09 -5.81 -2.35
N GLN A 10 6.96 -6.34 -2.83
CA GLN A 10 6.81 -6.90 -4.19
C GLN A 10 6.19 -5.90 -5.17
N TRP A 11 6.50 -4.61 -5.03
CA TRP A 11 5.94 -3.57 -5.91
C TRP A 11 6.22 -3.84 -7.40
N ASN A 12 7.44 -4.30 -7.70
CA ASN A 12 7.90 -4.53 -9.08
C ASN A 12 7.28 -5.77 -9.75
N SER A 13 6.49 -6.58 -9.03
CA SER A 13 5.77 -7.70 -9.65
C SER A 13 4.35 -7.35 -10.07
N LEU A 14 3.90 -6.11 -9.85
CA LEU A 14 2.58 -5.64 -10.27
C LEU A 14 2.65 -5.08 -11.70
N ASP A 15 1.66 -5.44 -12.50
CA ASP A 15 1.47 -4.87 -13.84
C ASP A 15 1.25 -3.35 -13.78
N HIS A 16 1.60 -2.67 -14.87
CA HIS A 16 1.35 -1.24 -14.98
C HIS A 16 -0.16 -0.97 -15.05
N ILE A 17 -0.65 0.15 -14.48
CA ILE A 17 -2.10 0.46 -14.45
C ILE A 17 -2.80 0.38 -15.82
N ALA A 18 -2.08 0.71 -16.90
CA ALA A 18 -2.61 0.67 -18.25
C ALA A 18 -2.89 -0.76 -18.75
N ASP A 19 -2.28 -1.76 -18.12
CA ASP A 19 -2.33 -3.17 -18.49
C ASP A 19 -3.21 -3.99 -17.53
N VAL A 20 -3.67 -3.39 -16.43
CA VAL A 20 -4.59 -4.02 -15.48
C VAL A 20 -6.04 -3.79 -15.92
N ALA A 21 -6.84 -4.86 -15.96
CA ALA A 21 -8.26 -4.75 -16.23
C ALA A 21 -8.95 -3.88 -15.15
N PRO A 22 -9.82 -2.92 -15.52
CA PRO A 22 -10.61 -2.18 -14.54
C PRO A 22 -11.49 -3.09 -13.71
N ILE A 23 -11.74 -2.72 -12.45
CA ILE A 23 -12.71 -3.42 -11.59
C ILE A 23 -14.06 -3.46 -12.31
N GLY A 24 -14.65 -4.65 -12.43
CA GLY A 24 -15.92 -4.84 -13.12
C GLY A 24 -16.76 -6.00 -12.60
N ASP A 25 -17.83 -6.33 -13.33
CA ASP A 25 -18.80 -7.37 -12.92
C ASP A 25 -18.18 -8.75 -12.71
N GLY A 26 -17.07 -9.05 -13.40
CA GLY A 26 -16.32 -10.29 -13.21
C GLY A 26 -15.70 -10.44 -11.81
N ASP A 27 -15.47 -9.33 -11.11
CA ASP A 27 -14.87 -9.31 -9.76
C ASP A 27 -15.92 -9.32 -8.65
N ALA A 28 -17.20 -9.11 -8.98
CA ALA A 28 -18.26 -8.85 -8.01
C ALA A 28 -18.39 -9.95 -6.95
N GLN A 29 -18.31 -11.22 -7.36
CA GLN A 29 -18.36 -12.34 -6.43
C GLN A 29 -17.16 -12.33 -5.45
N CYS A 30 -15.95 -12.14 -5.96
CA CYS A 30 -14.74 -12.07 -5.15
C CYS A 30 -14.81 -10.92 -4.14
N LEU A 31 -15.23 -9.74 -4.58
CA LEU A 31 -15.37 -8.56 -3.73
C LEU A 31 -16.43 -8.73 -2.64
N GLU A 32 -17.55 -9.40 -2.96
CA GLU A 32 -18.58 -9.72 -1.96
C GLU A 32 -18.05 -10.72 -0.92
N GLU A 33 -17.31 -11.74 -1.33
CA GLU A 33 -16.70 -12.70 -0.41
C GLU A 33 -15.70 -12.02 0.54
N ILE A 34 -14.88 -11.08 0.04
CA ILE A 34 -14.00 -10.25 0.87
C ILE A 34 -14.83 -9.43 1.87
N ARG A 35 -15.90 -8.76 1.41
CA ARG A 35 -16.77 -7.97 2.28
C ARG A 35 -17.36 -8.82 3.41
N GLN A 36 -17.79 -10.04 3.13
CA GLN A 36 -18.33 -10.97 4.12
C GLN A 36 -17.27 -11.40 5.16
N VAL A 37 -16.03 -11.64 4.73
CA VAL A 37 -14.92 -11.92 5.66
C VAL A 37 -14.65 -10.72 6.57
N LEU A 38 -14.57 -9.51 6.01
CA LEU A 38 -14.37 -8.29 6.80
C LEU A 38 -15.51 -8.07 7.80
N LEU A 39 -16.75 -8.33 7.38
CA LEU A 39 -17.93 -8.23 8.25
C LEU A 39 -17.86 -9.23 9.40
N LYS A 40 -17.53 -10.49 9.11
CA LYS A 40 -17.35 -11.55 10.12
C LYS A 40 -16.32 -11.19 11.18
N HIS A 41 -15.28 -10.45 10.81
CA HIS A 41 -14.21 -10.03 11.73
C HIS A 41 -14.41 -8.62 12.33
N GLY A 42 -15.52 -7.93 12.01
CA GLY A 42 -15.77 -6.56 12.48
C GLY A 42 -14.76 -5.53 11.94
N GLN A 43 -14.21 -5.75 10.76
CA GLN A 43 -13.12 -4.94 10.18
C GLN A 43 -13.55 -4.05 9.00
N THR A 44 -14.83 -3.97 8.67
CA THR A 44 -15.34 -3.18 7.53
C THR A 44 -15.06 -1.68 7.62
N ALA A 45 -14.84 -1.16 8.83
CA ALA A 45 -14.45 0.24 9.05
C ALA A 45 -12.93 0.48 8.96
N ARG A 46 -12.12 -0.57 8.76
CA ARG A 46 -10.65 -0.52 8.83
C ARG A 46 -9.95 -1.01 7.57
N PHE A 47 -10.53 -1.99 6.88
CA PHE A 47 -9.96 -2.56 5.67
C PHE A 47 -10.94 -2.49 4.51
N GLY A 48 -10.38 -2.45 3.31
CA GLY A 48 -11.07 -2.49 2.04
C GLY A 48 -10.16 -3.10 0.97
N VAL A 49 -10.51 -2.90 -0.29
CA VAL A 49 -9.75 -3.37 -1.44
C VAL A 49 -9.27 -2.18 -2.29
N SER A 50 -8.11 -2.35 -2.92
CA SER A 50 -7.60 -1.47 -3.97
C SER A 50 -7.20 -2.33 -5.16
N LEU A 51 -7.37 -1.80 -6.37
CA LEU A 51 -6.84 -2.45 -7.57
C LEU A 51 -5.32 -2.35 -7.54
N LEU A 52 -4.63 -3.48 -7.44
CA LEU A 52 -3.17 -3.51 -7.37
C LEU A 52 -2.56 -3.24 -8.75
N HIS A 53 -1.64 -2.29 -8.82
CA HIS A 53 -0.92 -1.90 -10.03
C HIS A 53 0.39 -1.20 -9.64
N SER A 54 1.31 -1.09 -10.60
CA SER A 54 2.47 -0.21 -10.53
C SER A 54 2.36 0.93 -11.55
N HIS A 55 3.15 1.98 -11.35
CA HIS A 55 3.36 3.05 -12.34
C HIS A 55 4.81 3.13 -12.81
N PHE A 56 5.71 2.52 -12.05
CA PHE A 56 7.16 2.53 -12.24
C PHE A 56 7.78 1.45 -11.34
N GLU A 57 9.02 1.09 -11.65
CA GLU A 57 9.83 0.19 -10.83
C GLU A 57 10.45 0.93 -9.64
N LEU A 58 10.60 0.23 -8.52
CA LEU A 58 11.40 0.66 -7.37
C LEU A 58 12.82 0.11 -7.45
N GLY A 59 13.79 0.93 -7.05
CA GLY A 59 15.13 0.46 -6.74
C GLY A 59 15.15 -0.50 -5.54
N ALA A 60 16.20 -1.32 -5.45
CA ALA A 60 16.33 -2.34 -4.40
C ALA A 60 16.29 -1.77 -2.96
N ASP A 61 16.79 -0.54 -2.79
CA ASP A 61 16.81 0.18 -1.52
C ASP A 61 15.68 1.19 -1.37
N GLU A 62 14.72 1.21 -2.30
CA GLU A 62 13.59 2.12 -2.26
C GLU A 62 12.35 1.47 -1.63
N VAL A 63 11.50 2.33 -1.10
CA VAL A 63 10.17 2.00 -0.63
C VAL A 63 9.21 3.10 -1.09
N LEU A 64 7.92 2.78 -1.20
CA LEU A 64 6.91 3.80 -1.38
C LEU A 64 6.51 4.41 -0.05
N LEU A 65 6.62 5.73 0.00
CA LEU A 65 6.17 6.56 1.09
C LEU A 65 4.99 7.42 0.63
N GLU A 66 3.87 7.27 1.31
CA GLU A 66 2.72 8.16 1.25
C GLU A 66 2.92 9.33 2.23
N GLU A 67 2.74 10.56 1.75
CA GLU A 67 2.80 11.78 2.54
C GLU A 67 1.59 12.65 2.25
N THR A 68 1.08 13.34 3.27
CA THR A 68 -0.10 14.19 3.15
C THR A 68 0.28 15.63 3.46
N ASN A 69 -0.09 16.54 2.57
CA ASN A 69 -0.10 17.96 2.85
C ASN A 69 -1.55 18.41 3.04
N ALA A 70 -1.95 18.60 4.31
CA ALA A 70 -3.32 18.99 4.64
C ALA A 70 -3.65 20.44 4.25
N GLU A 71 -2.64 21.32 4.17
CA GLU A 71 -2.83 22.72 3.79
C GLU A 71 -3.15 22.85 2.30
N THR A 72 -2.37 22.17 1.44
CA THR A 72 -2.61 22.14 -0.02
C THR A 72 -3.63 21.09 -0.43
N ARG A 73 -4.06 20.22 0.50
CA ARG A 73 -4.97 19.09 0.28
C ARG A 73 -4.43 18.09 -0.75
N GLU A 74 -3.14 17.78 -0.65
CA GLU A 74 -2.45 16.86 -1.54
C GLU A 74 -2.04 15.59 -0.80
N GLN A 75 -2.10 14.47 -1.50
CA GLN A 75 -1.44 13.23 -1.10
C GLN A 75 -0.46 12.82 -2.18
N TRP A 76 0.76 12.52 -1.76
CA TRP A 76 1.83 12.08 -2.63
C TRP A 76 2.24 10.68 -2.25
N VAL A 77 2.44 9.81 -3.23
CA VAL A 77 3.09 8.52 -3.06
C VAL A 77 4.33 8.54 -3.93
N ARG A 78 5.51 8.40 -3.33
CA ARG A 78 6.79 8.50 -4.05
C ARG A 78 7.81 7.48 -3.55
N PRO A 79 8.74 7.04 -4.42
CA PRO A 79 9.91 6.30 -3.99
C PRO A 79 10.76 7.14 -3.06
N VAL A 80 11.20 6.55 -1.95
CA VAL A 80 12.24 7.09 -1.08
C VAL A 80 13.20 5.96 -0.72
N SER A 81 14.46 6.29 -0.50
CA SER A 81 15.41 5.29 -0.01
C SER A 81 15.10 4.91 1.45
N ARG A 82 15.45 3.68 1.83
CA ARG A 82 15.43 3.25 3.24
C ARG A 82 16.31 4.15 4.11
N LYS A 83 17.42 4.65 3.56
CA LYS A 83 18.30 5.61 4.23
C LYS A 83 17.59 6.91 4.55
N TYR A 84 16.79 7.46 3.62
CA TYR A 84 15.99 8.66 3.87
C TYR A 84 15.05 8.48 5.06
N LEU A 85 14.36 7.34 5.16
CA LEU A 85 13.50 7.06 6.32
C LEU A 85 14.29 7.06 7.63
N LEU A 86 15.46 6.42 7.66
CA LEU A 86 16.32 6.35 8.84
C LEU A 86 16.85 7.73 9.25
N GLU A 87 17.37 8.51 8.32
CA GLU A 87 17.94 9.84 8.58
C GLU A 87 16.90 10.85 9.07
N ASN A 88 15.64 10.68 8.66
CA ASN A 88 14.54 11.56 9.07
C ASN A 88 13.70 10.97 10.23
N GLY A 89 14.10 9.84 10.80
CA GLY A 89 13.37 9.20 11.91
C GLY A 89 11.94 8.77 11.53
N ILE A 90 11.67 8.50 10.26
CA ILE A 90 10.34 8.15 9.75
C ILE A 90 10.12 6.65 9.93
N THR A 91 9.14 6.29 10.74
CA THR A 91 8.59 4.93 10.79
C THR A 91 7.32 4.89 9.95
N ALA A 92 7.44 4.39 8.72
CA ALA A 92 6.31 4.31 7.79
C ALA A 92 5.25 3.31 8.32
N GLN A 93 4.00 3.77 8.40
CA GLN A 93 2.85 2.95 8.76
C GLN A 93 2.28 2.30 7.50
N THR A 94 2.27 0.98 7.41
CA THR A 94 1.73 0.27 6.22
C THR A 94 0.28 0.66 5.93
N THR A 95 0.01 1.13 4.71
CA THR A 95 -1.33 1.50 4.23
C THR A 95 -1.81 0.60 3.09
N VAL A 96 -0.90 0.02 2.32
CA VAL A 96 -1.24 -0.91 1.23
C VAL A 96 -0.55 -2.25 1.44
N VAL A 97 -1.34 -3.31 1.38
CA VAL A 97 -0.88 -4.70 1.43
C VAL A 97 -1.44 -5.48 0.25
N SER A 98 -0.70 -6.49 -0.19
CA SER A 98 -1.19 -7.52 -1.12
C SER A 98 -1.03 -8.91 -0.52
N PHE A 99 -1.63 -9.90 -1.15
CA PHE A 99 -1.55 -11.29 -0.74
C PHE A 99 -1.10 -12.16 -1.91
N ASP A 100 -0.26 -13.16 -1.62
CA ASP A 100 0.14 -14.20 -2.55
C ASP A 100 0.12 -15.57 -1.83
N GLU A 101 0.55 -16.62 -2.52
CA GLU A 101 0.67 -17.98 -1.98
C GLU A 101 1.58 -18.09 -0.73
N ARG A 102 2.44 -17.09 -0.49
CA ARG A 102 3.43 -17.04 0.60
C ARG A 102 2.95 -16.20 1.78
N GLY A 103 1.92 -15.38 1.60
CA GLY A 103 1.29 -14.60 2.66
C GLY A 103 1.02 -13.16 2.27
N MET A 104 1.29 -12.24 3.21
CA MET A 104 1.01 -10.82 3.03
C MET A 104 2.29 -10.05 2.66
N ASN A 105 2.20 -9.18 1.67
CA ASN A 105 3.26 -8.28 1.26
C ASN A 105 2.89 -6.84 1.62
N ARG A 106 3.89 -6.02 1.95
CA ARG A 106 3.70 -4.56 2.09
C ARG A 106 4.01 -3.90 0.75
N LEU A 107 3.16 -2.98 0.31
CA LEU A 107 3.35 -2.26 -0.95
C LEU A 107 3.62 -0.77 -0.76
N CYS A 108 3.00 -0.15 0.24
CA CYS A 108 3.19 1.26 0.56
C CYS A 108 3.02 1.50 2.06
N GLY A 109 3.71 2.50 2.59
CA GLY A 109 3.49 3.01 3.94
C GLY A 109 3.36 4.52 3.97
N CYS A 110 2.55 5.03 4.89
CA CYS A 110 2.35 6.45 5.14
C CYS A 110 3.34 6.96 6.19
N ASN A 111 3.78 8.21 6.05
CA ASN A 111 4.34 8.98 7.15
C ASN A 111 3.17 9.62 7.95
N PRO A 112 2.73 9.01 9.07
CA PRO A 112 1.53 9.44 9.79
C PRO A 112 1.68 10.80 10.47
N ARG A 113 2.89 11.37 10.49
CA ARG A 113 3.20 12.67 11.09
C ARG A 113 3.63 13.72 10.07
N SER A 114 3.44 13.46 8.77
CA SER A 114 3.61 14.49 7.75
C SER A 114 2.49 15.54 7.91
N SER A 115 2.83 16.76 8.29
CA SER A 115 1.89 17.89 8.39
C SER A 115 2.28 19.07 7.51
N GLY A 116 3.14 18.87 6.52
CA GLY A 116 3.67 19.92 5.64
C GLY A 116 5.13 19.68 5.25
N HIS A 117 5.42 19.89 3.97
CA HIS A 117 6.68 19.83 3.22
C HIS A 117 7.94 19.24 3.92
N PHE A 118 8.23 17.96 3.66
CA PHE A 118 9.62 17.51 3.55
C PHE A 118 10.05 17.68 2.08
N HIS A 119 10.45 18.90 1.71
CA HIS A 119 11.24 19.07 0.49
C HIS A 119 12.54 18.29 0.70
N LEU A 120 12.75 17.27 -0.14
CA LEU A 120 14.09 16.77 -0.41
C LEU A 120 14.93 17.86 -1.07
#